data_AF-A0AAV3UM97-F1
#
_entry.id   AF-A0AAV3UM97-F1
#
_cell.length_a   1.000
_cell.length_b   1.000
_cell.length_c   1.000
_cell.angle_alpha   90.00
_cell.angle_beta   90.00
_cell.angle_gamma   90.00
#
_symmetry.space_group_name_H-M   'P 1'
#
loop_
_entity.id
_entity.type
_entity.pdbx_description
1 polymer ?
#
loop_
_entity_poly.entity_id
_entity_poly.type
_entity_poly.pdbx_seq_one_letter_code
_entity_poly.pdbx_strand_id
1 'polypeptide(L)'
;MLTRRGQGFLGVAILGVAMAFFFGARSLNAVVGPIFVALVVGYVQLKRTSHPNLTVSAPSVGFREEEATITLDFSAPDPFAGRVSLGLADGLEYGNKPVETSIGETEIDYDVRLAKRGEQSIGPVRIVAEDVFGLFRRTFTHQVRESILVFPRIHPVDGMKTVSALEESLGVSARREFNQLREYERGDPLRDVHWKSSAKRPADDLFIKEFETEEERQQIEITAEADAGRVDVVADAAASIADAMLAAGISVGLTTPESRIPPDFGDSQQTDVLTLLARMKSGHVHERERGQADIVVRGLTAHEGAKIQFAGRTLSFDDFASSGGGSPPSARADGGVNGRIERNKGEPR
;
A
#
# COMPACT_ATOMS: atom_id res chain seq x y z
N MET A 1 20.32 20.05 25.25
CA MET A 1 20.91 19.14 26.27
C MET A 1 22.42 19.09 26.08
N LEU A 2 23.20 18.96 27.15
CA LEU A 2 24.66 18.82 27.08
C LEU A 2 25.02 17.40 26.65
N THR A 3 25.96 17.24 25.73
CA THR A 3 26.47 15.93 25.30
C THR A 3 27.53 15.41 26.29
N ARG A 4 27.98 14.16 26.12
CA ARG A 4 29.11 13.63 26.91
C ARG A 4 30.39 14.45 26.72
N ARG A 5 30.62 14.97 25.51
CA ARG A 5 31.74 15.88 25.22
C ARG A 5 31.55 17.22 25.90
N GLY A 6 30.33 17.78 25.86
CA GLY A 6 29.99 19.00 26.58
C GLY A 6 30.19 18.90 28.08
N GLN A 7 29.83 17.77 28.70
CA GLN A 7 30.08 17.50 30.12
C GLN A 7 31.58 17.47 30.44
N GLY A 8 32.38 16.84 29.59
CA GLY A 8 33.85 16.81 29.75
C GLY A 8 34.46 18.22 29.67
N PHE A 9 34.07 19.00 28.64
CA PHE A 9 34.53 20.39 28.49
C PHE A 9 34.10 21.28 29.65
N LEU A 10 32.86 21.14 30.11
CA LEU A 10 32.34 21.86 31.27
C LEU A 10 33.11 21.48 32.55
N GLY A 11 33.42 20.20 32.74
CA GLY A 11 34.23 19.73 33.87
C GLY A 11 35.65 20.29 33.85
N VAL A 12 36.31 20.30 32.69
CA VAL A 12 37.65 20.90 32.52
C VAL A 12 37.60 22.41 32.76
N ALA A 13 36.56 23.10 32.28
CA ALA A 13 36.37 24.52 32.53
C ALA A 13 36.23 24.82 34.03
N ILE A 14 35.36 24.09 34.74
CA ILE A 14 35.14 24.26 36.19
C ILE A 14 36.41 23.96 36.97
N LEU A 15 37.11 22.85 36.65
CA LEU A 15 38.36 22.48 37.30
C LEU A 15 39.44 23.54 37.06
N GLY A 16 39.54 24.07 35.84
CA GLY A 16 40.46 25.13 35.48
C GLY A 16 40.18 26.43 36.24
N VAL A 17 38.91 26.83 36.36
CA VAL A 17 38.52 28.00 37.17
C VAL A 17 38.84 27.79 38.64
N ALA A 18 38.54 26.61 39.19
CA ALA A 18 38.84 26.28 40.58
C ALA A 18 40.36 26.33 40.86
N MET A 19 41.18 25.71 40.00
CA MET A 19 42.63 25.77 40.13
C MET A 19 43.18 27.19 39.97
N ALA A 20 42.64 28.00 39.05
CA ALA A 20 43.05 29.39 38.90
C ALA A 20 42.72 30.22 40.15
N PHE A 21 41.56 29.96 40.77
CA PHE A 21 41.14 30.61 42.01
C PHE A 21 42.00 30.21 43.21
N PHE A 22 42.27 28.91 43.40
CA PHE A 22 43.05 28.42 44.54
C PHE A 22 44.56 28.67 44.42
N PHE A 23 45.13 28.60 43.22
CA PHE A 23 46.58 28.64 43.01
C PHE A 23 47.08 29.94 42.33
N GLY A 24 46.17 30.85 41.94
CA GLY A 24 46.54 32.15 41.37
C GLY A 24 47.22 32.10 40.00
N ALA A 25 47.22 30.94 39.34
CA ALA A 25 47.90 30.70 38.07
C ALA A 25 47.16 31.39 36.92
N ARG A 26 47.53 32.64 36.59
CA ARG A 26 46.99 33.39 35.44
C ARG A 26 47.19 32.66 34.10
N SER A 27 48.18 31.78 33.99
CA SER A 27 48.42 30.95 32.81
C SER A 27 47.25 30.01 32.48
N LEU A 28 46.44 29.63 33.48
CA LEU A 28 45.31 28.71 33.29
C LEU A 28 44.13 29.37 32.54
N ASN A 29 44.06 30.70 32.54
CA ASN A 29 43.07 31.46 31.77
C ASN A 29 43.24 31.27 30.25
N ALA A 30 44.45 30.92 29.79
CA ALA A 30 44.70 30.62 28.37
C ALA A 30 43.97 29.35 27.89
N VAL A 31 43.60 28.44 28.80
CA VAL A 31 42.84 27.23 28.50
C VAL A 31 41.35 27.43 28.80
N VAL A 32 41.04 28.07 29.93
CA VAL A 32 39.64 28.29 30.36
C VAL A 32 38.91 29.25 29.42
N GLY A 33 39.56 30.31 28.94
CA GLY A 33 38.96 31.31 28.05
C GLY A 33 38.39 30.71 26.75
N PRO A 34 39.19 29.97 25.95
CA PRO A 34 38.70 29.31 24.74
C PRO A 34 37.58 28.30 24.99
N ILE A 35 37.65 27.52 26.08
CA ILE A 35 36.59 26.57 26.43
C ILE A 35 35.29 27.29 26.77
N PHE A 36 35.37 28.38 27.53
CA PHE A 36 34.20 29.19 27.86
C PHE A 36 33.59 29.81 26.61
N VAL A 37 34.41 30.36 25.71
CA VAL A 37 33.95 30.88 24.42
C VAL A 37 33.29 29.78 23.58
N ALA A 38 33.87 28.58 23.48
CA ALA A 38 33.28 27.46 22.76
C ALA A 38 31.91 27.04 23.34
N LEU A 39 31.78 27.00 24.67
CA LEU A 39 30.51 26.72 25.34
C LEU A 39 29.45 27.79 25.06
N VAL A 40 29.82 29.07 25.12
CA VAL A 40 28.90 30.19 24.82
C VAL A 40 28.48 30.17 23.35
N VAL A 41 29.43 30.02 22.42
CA VAL A 41 29.15 29.95 20.98
C VAL A 41 28.26 28.76 20.66
N GLY A 42 28.59 27.56 21.16
CA GLY A 42 27.78 26.35 20.94
C GLY A 42 26.36 26.48 21.51
N TYR A 43 26.21 27.08 22.70
CA TYR A 43 24.90 27.34 23.30
C TYR A 43 24.08 28.36 22.49
N VAL A 44 24.69 29.48 22.09
CA VAL A 44 24.01 30.53 21.31
C VAL A 44 23.60 29.99 19.93
N GLN A 45 24.47 29.24 19.27
CA GLN A 45 24.20 28.60 17.99
C GLN A 45 22.97 27.68 18.08
N LEU A 46 22.93 26.78 19.07
CA LEU A 46 21.83 25.83 19.22
C LEU A 46 20.52 26.47 19.72
N LYS A 47 20.63 27.57 20.47
CA LYS A 47 19.45 28.34 20.91
C LYS A 47 18.80 29.07 19.75
N ARG A 48 19.58 29.51 18.76
CA ARG A 48 19.09 30.15 17.54
C ARG A 48 18.42 29.16 16.58
N THR A 49 18.69 27.86 16.70
CA THR A 49 18.01 26.82 15.92
C THR A 49 16.51 26.84 16.18
N SER A 50 15.75 27.21 15.14
CA SER A 50 14.29 27.22 15.16
C SER A 50 13.73 25.80 14.99
N HIS A 51 12.46 25.60 15.35
CA HIS A 51 11.77 24.34 15.07
C HIS A 51 11.51 24.29 13.55
N PRO A 52 12.11 23.34 12.80
CA PRO A 52 11.87 23.24 11.38
C PRO A 52 10.42 22.82 11.12
N ASN A 53 9.83 23.30 10.05
CA ASN A 53 8.60 22.73 9.50
C ASN A 53 8.97 21.48 8.69
N LEU A 54 8.10 20.47 8.73
CA LEU A 54 8.25 19.23 8.00
C LEU A 54 6.96 18.96 7.24
N THR A 55 7.08 18.73 5.94
CA THR A 55 6.04 18.15 5.10
C THR A 55 6.51 16.77 4.67
N VAL A 56 5.65 15.76 4.83
CA VAL A 56 5.94 14.39 4.40
C VAL A 56 5.07 14.09 3.18
N SER A 57 5.71 13.67 2.10
CA SER A 57 5.02 13.17 0.90
C SER A 57 5.33 11.69 0.75
N ALA A 58 4.28 10.88 0.64
CA ALA A 58 4.38 9.44 0.47
C ALA A 58 3.21 8.94 -0.38
N PRO A 59 3.38 7.84 -1.12
CA PRO A 59 2.27 7.22 -1.83
C PRO A 59 1.21 6.73 -0.82
N SER A 60 -0.07 6.90 -1.17
CA SER A 60 -1.19 6.44 -0.32
C SER A 60 -1.36 4.92 -0.35
N VAL A 61 -0.95 4.28 -1.46
CA VAL A 61 -1.06 2.84 -1.71
C VAL A 61 0.22 2.30 -2.35
N GLY A 62 0.49 1.01 -2.16
CA GLY A 62 1.56 0.30 -2.85
C GLY A 62 1.43 -1.22 -2.69
N PHE A 63 2.17 -2.01 -3.46
CA PHE A 63 2.09 -3.47 -3.39
C PHE A 63 3.19 -4.07 -2.50
N ARG A 64 2.91 -5.21 -1.86
CA ARG A 64 3.92 -5.91 -1.06
C ARG A 64 5.13 -6.27 -1.94
N GLU A 65 6.32 -6.05 -1.39
CA GLU A 65 7.65 -6.19 -2.00
C GLU A 65 8.04 -5.12 -3.02
N GLU A 66 7.20 -4.12 -3.26
CA GLU A 66 7.53 -2.96 -4.07
C GLU A 66 8.43 -1.98 -3.29
N GLU A 67 9.17 -1.14 -4.02
CA GLU A 67 9.91 0.00 -3.48
C GLU A 67 9.05 1.26 -3.62
N ALA A 68 8.88 1.99 -2.53
CA ALA A 68 8.19 3.26 -2.47
C ALA A 68 9.14 4.34 -1.98
N THR A 69 9.06 5.54 -2.55
CA THR A 69 9.87 6.67 -2.08
C THR A 69 9.05 7.55 -1.13
N ILE A 70 9.58 7.81 0.06
CA ILE A 70 9.05 8.76 1.02
C ILE A 70 9.93 10.00 1.01
N THR A 71 9.35 11.14 0.71
CA THR A 71 10.05 12.42 0.61
C THR A 71 9.77 13.27 1.85
N LEU A 72 10.84 13.71 2.52
CA LEU A 72 10.78 14.64 3.64
C LEU A 72 11.25 16.03 3.18
N ASP A 73 10.34 16.99 3.18
CA ASP A 73 10.64 18.39 2.87
C ASP A 73 10.74 19.20 4.18
N PHE A 74 11.92 19.74 4.44
CA PHE A 74 12.20 20.60 5.58
C PHE A 74 12.28 22.07 5.19
N SER A 75 11.60 22.91 5.97
CA SER A 75 11.67 24.37 5.87
C SER A 75 12.03 25.00 7.22
N ALA A 76 13.14 25.73 7.30
CA ALA A 76 13.60 26.44 8.50
C ALA A 76 14.13 27.86 8.17
N PRO A 77 13.75 28.90 8.92
CA PRO A 77 14.21 30.27 8.67
C PRO A 77 15.73 30.47 8.82
N ASP A 78 16.34 29.78 9.78
CA ASP A 78 17.79 29.77 9.99
C ASP A 78 18.29 28.34 9.74
N PRO A 79 18.98 28.08 8.61
CA PRO A 79 19.50 26.75 8.31
C PRO A 79 20.53 26.25 9.33
N PHE A 80 20.50 24.96 9.65
CA PHE A 80 21.43 24.35 10.60
C PHE A 80 21.80 22.92 10.21
N ALA A 81 23.02 22.48 10.52
CA ALA A 81 23.40 21.09 10.32
C ALA A 81 22.67 20.18 11.32
N GLY A 82 22.07 19.10 10.81
CA GLY A 82 21.31 18.16 11.59
C GLY A 82 21.37 16.75 11.05
N ARG A 83 21.13 15.78 11.94
CA ARG A 83 21.00 14.37 11.61
C ARG A 83 19.53 14.00 11.62
N VAL A 84 19.00 13.56 10.47
CA VAL A 84 17.61 13.14 10.28
C VAL A 84 17.51 11.64 10.37
N SER A 85 16.48 11.15 11.05
CA SER A 85 16.13 9.74 11.13
C SER A 85 14.62 9.58 10.98
N LEU A 86 14.22 8.59 10.20
CA LEU A 86 12.83 8.26 9.91
C LEU A 86 12.44 7.00 10.68
N GLY A 87 11.52 7.11 11.64
CA GLY A 87 10.85 5.94 12.19
C GLY A 87 9.90 5.36 11.15
N LEU A 88 9.80 4.04 11.09
CA LEU A 88 8.84 3.33 10.25
C LEU A 88 8.22 2.17 11.05
N ALA A 89 7.01 1.77 10.69
CA ALA A 89 6.39 0.54 11.18
C ALA A 89 7.16 -0.71 10.73
N ASP A 90 6.97 -1.83 11.44
CA ASP A 90 7.61 -3.13 11.16
C ASP A 90 7.32 -3.73 9.77
N GLY A 91 6.41 -3.13 9.00
CA GLY A 91 6.10 -3.54 7.63
C GLY A 91 6.78 -2.71 6.54
N LEU A 92 7.55 -1.69 6.89
CA LEU A 92 8.33 -0.88 5.96
C LEU A 92 9.81 -1.02 6.29
N GLU A 93 10.61 -1.44 5.30
CA GLU A 93 12.02 -1.72 5.47
C GLU A 93 12.85 -0.70 4.70
N TYR A 94 13.86 -0.11 5.35
CA TYR A 94 14.81 0.78 4.69
C TYR A 94 16.19 0.65 5.32
N GLY A 95 17.22 1.12 4.62
CA GLY A 95 18.55 1.24 5.20
C GLY A 95 18.52 2.28 6.31
N ASN A 96 18.31 1.84 7.57
CA ASN A 96 18.15 2.66 8.78
C ASN A 96 19.43 3.46 9.18
N LYS A 97 19.93 4.26 8.25
CA LYS A 97 21.08 5.13 8.41
C LYS A 97 20.55 6.55 8.52
N PRO A 98 20.89 7.26 9.61
CA PRO A 98 20.56 8.66 9.70
C PRO A 98 21.26 9.45 8.58
N VAL A 99 20.54 10.37 7.97
CA VAL A 99 21.09 11.27 6.94
C VAL A 99 21.59 12.54 7.62
N GLU A 100 22.86 12.86 7.42
CA GLU A 100 23.44 14.12 7.89
C GLU A 100 23.31 15.17 6.78
N THR A 101 22.58 16.24 7.05
CA THR A 101 22.35 17.30 6.07
C THR A 101 22.15 18.67 6.74
N SER A 102 22.11 19.72 5.93
CA SER A 102 21.68 21.04 6.37
C SER A 102 20.15 21.09 6.35
N ILE A 103 19.53 21.40 7.49
CA ILE A 103 18.08 21.57 7.63
C ILE A 103 17.77 23.05 7.41
N GLY A 104 17.24 23.38 6.24
CA GLY A 104 16.95 24.74 5.78
C GLY A 104 15.81 24.70 4.77
N GLU A 105 16.14 24.66 3.49
CA GLU A 105 15.24 24.25 2.40
C GLU A 105 15.87 22.99 1.82
N THR A 106 15.42 21.83 2.27
CA THR A 106 16.10 20.57 1.92
C THR A 106 15.10 19.44 1.84
N GLU A 107 15.21 18.69 0.77
CA GLU A 107 14.43 17.50 0.47
C GLU A 107 15.31 16.27 0.73
N ILE A 108 14.75 15.27 1.40
CA ILE A 108 15.41 14.00 1.64
C ILE A 108 14.47 12.87 1.24
N ASP A 109 14.92 12.07 0.28
CA ASP A 109 14.21 10.89 -0.17
C ASP A 109 14.68 9.64 0.57
N TYR A 110 13.72 8.82 0.97
CA TYR A 110 13.92 7.51 1.55
C TYR A 110 13.23 6.47 0.68
N ASP A 111 14.02 5.62 0.03
CA ASP A 111 13.49 4.44 -0.64
C ASP A 111 13.21 3.36 0.41
N VAL A 112 11.94 2.98 0.51
CA VAL A 112 11.44 2.01 1.47
C VAL A 112 10.82 0.82 0.75
N ARG A 113 11.16 -0.39 1.19
CA ARG A 113 10.56 -1.63 0.72
C ARG A 113 9.31 -1.93 1.53
N LEU A 114 8.19 -2.21 0.85
CA LEU A 114 6.90 -2.54 1.45
C LEU A 114 6.86 -4.03 1.85
N ALA A 115 7.44 -4.38 2.99
CA ALA A 115 7.64 -5.77 3.38
C ALA A 115 6.37 -6.52 3.83
N LYS A 116 5.42 -5.84 4.48
CA LYS A 116 4.18 -6.45 5.00
C LYS A 116 2.94 -5.73 4.48
N ARG A 117 1.91 -6.50 4.11
CA ARG A 117 0.60 -5.95 3.72
C ARG A 117 -0.11 -5.27 4.92
N GLY A 118 -1.08 -4.43 4.61
CA GLY A 118 -1.89 -3.68 5.57
C GLY A 118 -1.46 -2.23 5.71
N GLU A 119 -2.06 -1.54 6.67
CA GLU A 119 -1.81 -0.12 6.91
C GLU A 119 -0.49 0.08 7.67
N GLN A 120 0.47 0.73 7.02
CA GLN A 120 1.81 0.96 7.56
C GLN A 120 2.02 2.45 7.86
N SER A 121 2.23 2.79 9.13
CA SER A 121 2.46 4.17 9.55
C SER A 121 3.88 4.64 9.23
N ILE A 122 3.99 5.90 8.78
CA ILE A 122 5.26 6.59 8.59
C ILE A 122 5.56 7.43 9.83
N GLY A 123 6.82 7.46 10.25
CA GLY A 123 7.30 8.26 11.37
C GLY A 123 7.45 7.49 12.69
N PRO A 124 7.87 8.18 13.77
CA PRO A 124 8.14 9.62 13.84
C PRO A 124 9.42 10.05 13.11
N VAL A 125 9.48 11.29 12.63
CA VAL A 125 10.72 11.88 12.09
C VAL A 125 11.45 12.59 13.21
N ARG A 126 12.73 12.24 13.40
CA ARG A 126 13.58 12.83 14.44
C ARG A 126 14.77 13.53 13.81
N ILE A 127 14.94 14.79 14.18
CA ILE A 127 16.03 15.65 13.76
C ILE A 127 16.90 15.96 14.97
N VAL A 128 18.19 15.68 14.90
CA VAL A 128 19.16 15.98 15.96
C VAL A 128 20.10 17.08 15.46
N ALA A 129 19.95 18.29 15.98
CA ALA A 129 20.88 19.39 15.78
C ALA A 129 22.00 19.30 16.81
N GLU A 130 23.25 19.43 16.36
CA GLU A 130 24.44 19.48 17.21
C GLU A 130 25.24 20.75 16.86
N ASP A 131 25.89 21.38 17.83
CA ASP A 131 26.78 22.51 17.55
C ASP A 131 28.09 22.04 16.90
N VAL A 132 28.88 22.98 16.37
CA VAL A 132 30.15 22.69 15.66
C VAL A 132 31.17 21.94 16.51
N PHE A 133 31.13 22.11 17.84
CA PHE A 133 32.01 21.40 18.78
C PHE A 133 31.37 20.13 19.35
N GLY A 134 30.10 19.85 19.03
CA GLY A 134 29.33 18.71 19.52
C GLY A 134 29.15 18.70 21.05
N LEU A 135 29.13 19.88 21.68
CA LEU A 135 29.01 20.08 23.13
C LEU A 135 27.55 20.04 23.59
N PHE A 136 26.64 20.52 22.74
CA PHE A 136 25.22 20.60 22.95
C PHE A 136 24.48 19.93 21.79
N ARG A 137 23.36 19.31 22.12
CA ARG A 137 22.42 18.76 21.14
C ARG A 137 20.99 19.18 21.43
N ARG A 138 20.20 19.36 20.39
CA ARG A 138 18.76 19.62 20.46
C ARG A 138 18.06 18.63 19.54
N THR A 139 16.99 18.02 20.03
CA THR A 139 16.22 17.04 19.28
C THR A 139 14.85 17.61 18.98
N PHE A 140 14.48 17.59 17.71
CA PHE A 140 13.14 17.87 17.22
C PHE A 140 12.50 16.54 16.84
N THR A 141 11.22 16.35 17.19
CA THR A 141 10.50 15.12 16.90
C THR A 141 9.15 15.49 16.32
N HIS A 142 8.94 15.11 15.07
CA HIS A 142 7.69 15.29 14.35
C HIS A 142 6.91 13.99 14.40
N GLN A 143 5.69 14.07 14.92
CA GLN A 143 4.72 12.99 14.80
C GLN A 143 4.09 13.11 13.41
N VAL A 144 4.36 12.11 12.58
CA VAL A 144 3.84 11.97 11.22
C VAL A 144 2.56 11.14 11.33
N ARG A 145 1.51 11.53 10.61
CA ARG A 145 0.19 10.86 10.63
C ARG A 145 -0.10 10.12 9.33
N GLU A 146 0.77 10.28 8.36
CA GLU A 146 0.74 9.68 7.06
C GLU A 146 0.99 8.17 7.16
N SER A 147 0.30 7.41 6.32
CA SER A 147 0.36 5.95 6.27
C SER A 147 0.26 5.48 4.83
N ILE A 148 0.86 4.33 4.53
CA ILE A 148 0.78 3.66 3.24
C ILE A 148 -0.11 2.42 3.42
N LEU A 149 -1.13 2.26 2.60
CA LEU A 149 -1.90 1.01 2.53
C LEU A 149 -1.18 0.05 1.58
N VAL A 150 -0.57 -0.99 2.16
CA VAL A 150 0.17 -1.99 1.38
C VAL A 150 -0.76 -3.12 0.97
N PHE A 151 -1.04 -3.24 -0.33
CA PHE A 151 -1.82 -4.32 -0.92
C PHE A 151 -1.05 -5.65 -0.92
N PRO A 152 -1.76 -6.79 -0.91
CA PRO A 152 -1.15 -8.09 -1.15
C PRO A 152 -0.45 -8.13 -2.50
N ARG A 153 0.51 -9.04 -2.66
CA ARG A 153 1.23 -9.20 -3.91
C ARG A 153 0.32 -9.86 -4.94
N ILE A 154 0.27 -9.29 -6.15
CA ILE A 154 -0.39 -9.90 -7.30
C ILE A 154 0.65 -10.72 -8.07
N HIS A 155 0.42 -12.02 -8.15
CA HIS A 155 1.15 -12.89 -9.05
C HIS A 155 0.43 -12.93 -10.40
N PRO A 156 1.18 -12.90 -11.50
CA PRO A 156 0.57 -13.06 -12.80
C PRO A 156 0.00 -14.46 -12.94
N VAL A 157 -1.29 -14.52 -13.18
CA VAL A 157 -2.02 -15.75 -13.46
C VAL A 157 -2.56 -15.63 -14.88
N ASP A 158 -2.50 -16.71 -15.66
CA ASP A 158 -3.18 -16.77 -16.95
C ASP A 158 -4.69 -16.83 -16.70
N GLY A 159 -5.32 -15.65 -16.70
CA GLY A 159 -6.75 -15.48 -16.45
C GLY A 159 -7.59 -16.31 -17.42
N MET A 160 -7.17 -16.47 -18.68
CA MET A 160 -7.91 -17.27 -19.65
C MET A 160 -7.86 -18.77 -19.36
N LYS A 161 -6.70 -19.32 -18.99
CA LYS A 161 -6.62 -20.74 -18.56
C LYS A 161 -7.36 -20.98 -17.25
N THR A 162 -7.31 -20.01 -16.34
CA THR A 162 -8.03 -20.08 -15.07
C THR A 162 -9.52 -20.09 -15.31
N VAL A 163 -10.01 -19.14 -16.10
CA VAL A 163 -11.41 -19.00 -16.48
C VAL A 163 -11.87 -20.23 -17.28
N SER A 164 -11.05 -20.77 -18.20
CA SER A 164 -11.35 -22.02 -18.92
C SER A 164 -11.41 -23.25 -18.00
N ALA A 165 -10.47 -23.38 -17.05
CA ALA A 165 -10.51 -24.46 -16.06
C ALA A 165 -11.74 -24.31 -15.15
N LEU A 166 -12.05 -23.07 -14.77
CA LEU A 166 -13.24 -22.72 -14.00
C LEU A 166 -14.53 -23.06 -14.75
N GLU A 167 -14.57 -22.74 -16.04
CA GLU A 167 -15.67 -23.03 -16.96
C GLU A 167 -15.92 -24.52 -17.12
N GLU A 168 -14.86 -25.32 -17.27
CA GLU A 168 -14.94 -26.77 -17.46
C GLU A 168 -15.46 -27.48 -16.21
N SER A 169 -15.15 -26.97 -15.00
CA SER A 169 -15.53 -27.65 -13.76
C SER A 169 -16.76 -27.08 -13.04
N LEU A 170 -17.06 -25.78 -13.17
CA LEU A 170 -18.30 -25.16 -12.66
C LEU A 170 -19.43 -25.21 -13.70
N GLY A 171 -19.15 -25.66 -14.92
CA GLY A 171 -20.15 -25.64 -16.00
C GLY A 171 -20.53 -24.20 -16.38
N VAL A 172 -19.60 -23.26 -16.33
CA VAL A 172 -19.87 -21.84 -16.68
C VAL A 172 -20.30 -21.72 -18.16
N SER A 173 -19.95 -22.69 -19.02
CA SER A 173 -20.53 -22.81 -20.36
C SER A 173 -22.04 -23.11 -20.39
N ALA A 174 -22.62 -23.73 -19.35
CA ALA A 174 -24.07 -23.91 -19.28
C ALA A 174 -24.84 -22.59 -19.10
N ARG A 175 -24.17 -21.53 -18.58
CA ARG A 175 -24.66 -20.14 -18.57
C ARG A 175 -24.34 -19.36 -19.85
N ARG A 176 -23.59 -19.94 -20.80
CA ARG A 176 -23.32 -19.29 -22.11
C ARG A 176 -24.31 -19.67 -23.19
N GLU A 177 -25.04 -20.78 -23.02
CA GLU A 177 -25.79 -21.39 -24.11
C GLU A 177 -27.20 -21.84 -23.76
N PHE A 178 -27.82 -21.35 -22.67
CA PHE A 178 -29.26 -21.54 -22.53
C PHE A 178 -30.04 -20.46 -23.29
N ASN A 179 -30.00 -20.55 -24.63
CA ASN A 179 -31.01 -19.91 -25.47
C ASN A 179 -32.36 -20.56 -25.16
N GLN A 180 -33.11 -20.03 -24.18
CA GLN A 180 -34.48 -20.49 -23.98
C GLN A 180 -35.31 -19.99 -25.16
N LEU A 181 -35.77 -20.93 -25.99
CA LEU A 181 -36.70 -20.62 -27.07
C LEU A 181 -38.07 -20.41 -26.44
N ARG A 182 -38.45 -19.14 -26.28
CA ARG A 182 -39.80 -18.74 -25.87
C ARG A 182 -40.72 -18.69 -27.08
N GLU A 183 -41.98 -19.05 -26.87
CA GLU A 183 -43.03 -18.82 -27.86
C GLU A 183 -43.24 -17.31 -28.03
N TYR A 184 -43.35 -16.86 -29.27
CA TYR A 184 -43.54 -15.46 -29.63
C TYR A 184 -44.86 -14.96 -29.06
N GLU A 185 -44.81 -13.88 -28.28
CA GLU A 185 -46.02 -13.16 -27.86
C GLU A 185 -46.20 -11.90 -28.71
N ARG A 186 -47.46 -11.51 -28.88
CA ARG A 186 -47.84 -10.35 -29.69
C ARG A 186 -47.36 -9.06 -29.00
N GLY A 187 -46.18 -8.59 -29.39
CA GLY A 187 -45.49 -7.44 -28.80
C GLY A 187 -43.97 -7.51 -28.95
N ASP A 188 -43.45 -8.72 -29.18
CA ASP A 188 -42.02 -8.93 -29.30
C ASP A 188 -41.46 -8.49 -30.68
N PRO A 189 -40.24 -7.95 -30.73
CA PRO A 189 -39.63 -7.48 -31.97
C PRO A 189 -39.26 -8.65 -32.91
N LEU A 190 -39.82 -8.62 -34.12
CA LEU A 190 -39.63 -9.65 -35.16
C LEU A 190 -38.17 -9.88 -35.59
N ARG A 191 -37.24 -8.99 -35.24
CA ARG A 191 -35.80 -9.11 -35.52
C ARG A 191 -35.13 -10.24 -34.72
N ASP A 192 -35.73 -10.64 -33.60
CA ASP A 192 -35.16 -11.60 -32.65
C ASP A 192 -35.71 -13.03 -32.84
N VAL A 193 -36.53 -13.23 -33.88
CA VAL A 193 -37.13 -14.53 -34.21
C VAL A 193 -36.08 -15.53 -34.72
N HIS A 194 -36.08 -16.72 -34.15
CA HIS A 194 -35.20 -17.81 -34.55
C HIS A 194 -35.78 -18.59 -35.74
N TRP A 195 -35.62 -18.05 -36.95
CA TRP A 195 -36.24 -18.58 -38.19
C TRP A 195 -36.03 -20.09 -38.43
N LYS A 196 -34.87 -20.63 -38.08
CA LYS A 196 -34.54 -22.07 -38.27
C LYS A 196 -35.34 -23.00 -37.35
N SER A 197 -35.78 -22.51 -36.18
CA SER A 197 -36.57 -23.29 -35.21
C SER A 197 -38.06 -23.18 -35.52
N SER A 198 -38.51 -21.98 -35.90
CA SER A 198 -39.89 -21.75 -36.35
C SER A 198 -40.23 -22.53 -37.63
N ALA A 199 -39.29 -22.66 -38.58
CA ALA A 199 -39.54 -23.36 -39.85
C ALA A 199 -39.62 -24.90 -39.76
N LYS A 200 -39.22 -25.50 -38.64
CA LYS A 200 -39.22 -26.97 -38.47
C LYS A 200 -40.48 -27.52 -37.79
N ARG A 201 -41.36 -26.67 -37.27
CA ARG A 201 -42.57 -27.10 -36.55
C ARG A 201 -43.83 -26.80 -37.37
N PRO A 202 -44.86 -27.68 -37.38
CA PRO A 202 -46.04 -27.54 -38.23
C PRO A 202 -47.15 -26.62 -37.66
N ALA A 203 -46.87 -25.86 -36.61
CA ALA A 203 -47.81 -24.94 -35.97
C ALA A 203 -47.32 -23.50 -36.15
N ASP A 204 -48.22 -22.53 -36.27
CA ASP A 204 -47.99 -21.09 -36.49
C ASP A 204 -47.25 -20.38 -35.32
N ASP A 205 -46.45 -21.13 -34.55
CA ASP A 205 -45.77 -20.67 -33.35
C ASP A 205 -44.36 -20.21 -33.74
N LEU A 206 -44.16 -18.90 -33.78
CA LEU A 206 -42.84 -18.31 -33.94
C LEU A 206 -42.08 -18.44 -32.61
N PHE A 207 -40.79 -18.74 -32.66
CA PHE A 207 -39.94 -18.75 -31.46
C PHE A 207 -38.96 -17.59 -31.51
N ILE A 208 -38.73 -16.93 -30.38
CA ILE A 208 -37.81 -15.81 -30.24
C ILE A 208 -36.57 -16.27 -29.48
N LYS A 209 -35.43 -15.72 -29.87
CA LYS A 209 -34.22 -15.74 -29.03
C LYS A 209 -34.45 -14.74 -27.89
N GLU A 210 -34.78 -15.24 -26.72
CA GLU A 210 -34.66 -14.43 -25.51
C GLU A 210 -33.17 -14.24 -25.24
N PHE A 211 -32.68 -13.02 -25.39
CA PHE A 211 -31.34 -12.66 -24.93
C PHE A 211 -31.45 -12.45 -23.42
N GLU A 212 -30.66 -13.17 -22.63
CA GLU A 212 -30.53 -12.89 -21.20
C GLU A 212 -30.23 -11.40 -21.01
N THR A 213 -31.07 -10.74 -20.22
CA THR A 213 -30.86 -9.36 -19.75
C THR A 213 -29.49 -9.26 -19.08
N GLU A 214 -28.90 -8.06 -19.03
CA GLU A 214 -27.56 -7.75 -18.49
C GLU A 214 -27.22 -8.29 -17.06
N GLU A 215 -28.13 -9.01 -16.39
CA GLU A 215 -28.05 -9.52 -15.03
C GLU A 215 -27.33 -10.88 -14.88
N GLU A 216 -27.07 -11.62 -15.96
CA GLU A 216 -26.26 -12.86 -15.93
C GLU A 216 -24.79 -12.64 -16.36
N ARG A 217 -24.21 -11.49 -16.02
CA ARG A 217 -22.74 -11.42 -15.99
C ARG A 217 -22.25 -12.48 -15.01
N GLN A 218 -21.34 -13.34 -15.46
CA GLN A 218 -20.74 -14.38 -14.63
C GLN A 218 -20.20 -13.74 -13.34
N GLN A 219 -20.81 -14.08 -12.20
CA GLN A 219 -20.39 -13.63 -10.89
C GLN A 219 -19.65 -14.79 -10.21
N ILE A 220 -18.53 -14.48 -9.58
CA ILE A 220 -17.74 -15.43 -8.80
C ILE A 220 -17.65 -14.90 -7.38
N GLU A 221 -18.04 -15.72 -6.40
CA GLU A 221 -17.80 -15.44 -4.99
C GLU A 221 -16.51 -16.13 -4.52
N ILE A 222 -15.52 -15.35 -4.13
CA ILE A 222 -14.26 -15.84 -3.54
C ILE A 222 -14.38 -15.78 -2.02
N THR A 223 -14.05 -16.88 -1.33
CA THR A 223 -13.87 -16.89 0.12
C THR A 223 -12.40 -17.05 0.46
N ALA A 224 -11.83 -16.11 1.20
CA ALA A 224 -10.45 -16.16 1.69
C ALA A 224 -10.44 -16.41 3.20
N GLU A 225 -9.77 -17.48 3.64
CA GLU A 225 -9.61 -17.80 5.06
C GLU A 225 -8.23 -18.37 5.35
N ALA A 226 -7.70 -18.09 6.54
CA ALA A 226 -6.31 -18.43 6.86
C ALA A 226 -6.10 -18.65 8.35
N ASP A 227 -5.29 -19.67 8.67
CA ASP A 227 -4.70 -19.81 9.99
C ASP A 227 -3.68 -18.68 10.26
N ALA A 228 -3.36 -18.47 11.53
CA ALA A 228 -2.28 -17.57 11.94
C ALA A 228 -0.97 -17.93 11.21
N GLY A 229 -0.32 -16.91 10.61
CA GLY A 229 0.93 -17.09 9.86
C GLY A 229 0.76 -17.50 8.39
N ARG A 230 -0.47 -17.73 7.90
CA ARG A 230 -0.74 -18.03 6.47
C ARG A 230 -1.53 -16.95 5.75
N VAL A 231 -1.93 -15.89 6.46
CA VAL A 231 -2.82 -14.84 5.94
C VAL A 231 -2.24 -14.12 4.74
N ASP A 232 -0.94 -13.81 4.77
CA ASP A 232 -0.20 -13.16 3.68
C ASP A 232 -0.29 -13.96 2.38
N VAL A 233 -0.06 -15.27 2.44
CA VAL A 233 -0.07 -16.16 1.27
C VAL A 233 -1.48 -16.31 0.71
N VAL A 234 -2.48 -16.38 1.58
CA VAL A 234 -3.90 -16.43 1.18
C VAL A 234 -4.34 -15.13 0.54
N ALA A 235 -3.93 -13.99 1.12
CA ALA A 235 -4.25 -12.68 0.58
C ALA A 235 -3.62 -12.48 -0.81
N ASP A 236 -2.36 -12.89 -1.01
CA ASP A 236 -1.70 -12.86 -2.32
C ASP A 236 -2.43 -13.74 -3.35
N ALA A 237 -2.80 -14.96 -2.97
CA ALA A 237 -3.50 -15.89 -3.84
C ALA A 237 -4.91 -15.39 -4.22
N ALA A 238 -5.68 -14.92 -3.22
CA ALA A 238 -7.01 -14.36 -3.45
C ALA A 238 -6.96 -13.09 -4.30
N ALA A 239 -5.98 -12.20 -4.06
CA ALA A 239 -5.78 -11.00 -4.86
C ALA A 239 -5.44 -11.34 -6.31
N SER A 240 -4.55 -12.31 -6.53
CA SER A 240 -4.13 -12.73 -7.86
C SER A 240 -5.27 -13.37 -8.66
N ILE A 241 -6.11 -14.18 -8.01
CA ILE A 241 -7.31 -14.76 -8.65
C ILE A 241 -8.33 -13.67 -8.95
N ALA A 242 -8.63 -12.79 -7.99
CA ALA A 242 -9.60 -11.72 -8.18
C ALA A 242 -9.17 -10.76 -9.30
N ASP A 243 -7.89 -10.39 -9.34
CA ASP A 243 -7.29 -9.55 -10.38
C ASP A 243 -7.47 -10.18 -11.77
N ALA A 244 -7.13 -11.47 -11.90
CA ALA A 244 -7.28 -12.21 -13.16
C ALA A 244 -8.74 -12.32 -13.63
N MET A 245 -9.68 -12.50 -12.70
CA MET A 245 -11.12 -12.60 -13.01
C MET A 245 -11.71 -11.24 -13.41
N LEU A 246 -11.38 -10.18 -12.67
CA LEU A 246 -11.80 -8.82 -12.99
C LEU A 246 -11.22 -8.36 -14.34
N ALA A 247 -9.95 -8.70 -14.63
CA ALA A 247 -9.32 -8.45 -15.93
C ALA A 247 -10.00 -9.22 -17.08
N ALA A 248 -10.60 -10.37 -16.79
CA ALA A 248 -11.41 -11.14 -17.75
C ALA A 248 -12.85 -10.62 -17.90
N GLY A 249 -13.24 -9.55 -17.18
CA GLY A 249 -14.56 -8.95 -17.23
C GLY A 249 -15.63 -9.69 -16.42
N ILE A 250 -15.21 -10.53 -15.48
CA ILE A 250 -16.09 -11.31 -14.60
C ILE A 250 -16.32 -10.51 -13.31
N SER A 251 -17.56 -10.50 -12.81
CA SER A 251 -17.86 -9.84 -11.53
C SER A 251 -17.35 -10.70 -10.37
N VAL A 252 -16.64 -10.09 -9.41
CA VAL A 252 -15.99 -10.82 -8.32
C VAL A 252 -16.47 -10.29 -6.97
N GLY A 253 -17.04 -11.17 -6.15
CA GLY A 253 -17.31 -10.94 -4.74
C GLY A 253 -16.19 -11.52 -3.87
N LEU A 254 -15.97 -10.92 -2.71
CA LEU A 254 -14.97 -11.41 -1.76
C LEU A 254 -15.56 -11.48 -0.36
N THR A 255 -15.49 -12.66 0.25
CA THR A 255 -15.81 -12.90 1.65
C THR A 255 -14.53 -13.24 2.42
N THR A 256 -14.31 -12.52 3.51
CA THR A 256 -13.25 -12.73 4.51
C THR A 256 -13.91 -12.99 5.88
N PRO A 257 -13.18 -13.50 6.90
CA PRO A 257 -13.76 -13.74 8.21
C PRO A 257 -14.40 -12.50 8.85
N GLU A 258 -13.95 -11.30 8.49
CA GLU A 258 -14.41 -10.04 9.08
C GLU A 258 -15.45 -9.28 8.25
N SER A 259 -15.48 -9.49 6.93
CA SER A 259 -16.28 -8.66 6.02
C SER A 259 -16.52 -9.35 4.69
N ARG A 260 -17.58 -8.91 4.00
CA ARG A 260 -17.94 -9.33 2.64
C ARG A 260 -18.17 -8.12 1.74
N ILE A 261 -17.65 -8.22 0.52
CA ILE A 261 -17.94 -7.30 -0.59
C ILE A 261 -18.76 -8.09 -1.62
N PRO A 262 -19.95 -7.60 -2.02
CA PRO A 262 -20.76 -8.27 -3.03
C PRO A 262 -20.07 -8.27 -4.41
N PRO A 263 -20.41 -9.20 -5.31
CA PRO A 263 -19.85 -9.23 -6.64
C PRO A 263 -20.15 -7.96 -7.45
N ASP A 264 -19.09 -7.34 -7.95
CA ASP A 264 -19.13 -6.22 -8.90
C ASP A 264 -17.92 -6.33 -9.84
N PHE A 265 -17.73 -5.38 -10.76
CA PHE A 265 -16.66 -5.38 -11.74
C PHE A 265 -15.98 -4.00 -11.87
N GLY A 266 -14.83 -3.97 -12.55
CA GLY A 266 -14.08 -2.75 -12.84
C GLY A 266 -13.08 -2.32 -11.75
N ASP A 267 -12.42 -1.18 -11.99
CA ASP A 267 -11.26 -0.72 -11.22
C ASP A 267 -11.61 -0.37 -9.75
N SER A 268 -12.83 0.12 -9.50
CA SER A 268 -13.30 0.39 -8.13
C SER A 268 -13.40 -0.90 -7.34
N GLN A 269 -14.00 -1.95 -7.92
CA GLN A 269 -14.13 -3.24 -7.28
C GLN A 269 -12.76 -3.88 -7.02
N GLN A 270 -11.84 -3.77 -7.97
CA GLN A 270 -10.45 -4.23 -7.78
C GLN A 270 -9.81 -3.57 -6.55
N THR A 271 -9.97 -2.25 -6.44
CA THR A 271 -9.44 -1.47 -5.30
C THR A 271 -10.07 -1.89 -3.97
N ASP A 272 -11.39 -2.11 -3.94
CA ASP A 272 -12.12 -2.54 -2.75
C ASP A 272 -11.70 -3.95 -2.29
N VAL A 273 -11.56 -4.88 -3.24
CA VAL A 273 -11.06 -6.24 -2.99
C VAL A 273 -9.63 -6.21 -2.43
N LEU A 274 -8.72 -5.48 -3.06
CA LEU A 274 -7.33 -5.35 -2.58
C LEU A 274 -7.24 -4.69 -1.20
N THR A 275 -8.07 -3.67 -0.96
CA THR A 275 -8.19 -2.99 0.33
C THR A 275 -8.66 -3.94 1.42
N LEU A 276 -9.66 -4.78 1.13
CA LEU A 276 -10.15 -5.78 2.07
C LEU A 276 -9.08 -6.82 2.38
N LEU A 277 -8.38 -7.35 1.37
CA LEU A 277 -7.30 -8.33 1.54
C LEU A 277 -6.07 -7.77 2.26
N ALA A 278 -5.76 -6.49 2.08
CA ALA A 278 -4.71 -5.80 2.85
C ALA A 278 -5.03 -5.78 4.35
N ARG A 279 -6.32 -5.70 4.71
CA ARG A 279 -6.81 -5.63 6.10
C ARG A 279 -7.23 -6.98 6.69
N MET A 280 -7.27 -8.04 5.88
CA MET A 280 -7.66 -9.39 6.29
C MET A 280 -6.79 -9.89 7.45
N LYS A 281 -7.41 -10.44 8.49
CA LYS A 281 -6.72 -11.14 9.58
C LYS A 281 -6.93 -12.65 9.47
N SER A 282 -6.29 -13.39 10.36
CA SER A 282 -6.48 -14.84 10.45
C SER A 282 -7.88 -15.15 10.99
N GLY A 283 -8.53 -16.14 10.41
CA GLY A 283 -9.87 -16.56 10.81
C GLY A 283 -10.47 -17.51 9.78
N HIS A 284 -11.64 -18.04 10.12
CA HIS A 284 -12.44 -18.89 9.26
C HIS A 284 -13.80 -18.26 9.02
N VAL A 285 -14.31 -18.43 7.80
CA VAL A 285 -15.64 -17.96 7.42
C VAL A 285 -16.69 -18.95 7.90
N HIS A 286 -17.87 -18.45 8.28
CA HIS A 286 -18.97 -19.31 8.73
C HIS A 286 -19.45 -20.23 7.60
N GLU A 287 -19.86 -21.46 7.94
CA GLU A 287 -20.22 -22.50 6.97
C GLU A 287 -21.34 -22.07 5.99
N ARG A 288 -22.25 -21.18 6.42
CA ARG A 288 -23.30 -20.65 5.54
C ARG A 288 -22.77 -19.78 4.40
N GLU A 289 -21.75 -18.96 4.68
CA GLU A 289 -21.15 -18.06 3.69
C GLU A 289 -20.17 -18.84 2.81
N ARG A 290 -19.41 -19.75 3.41
CA ARG A 290 -18.53 -20.67 2.67
C ARG A 290 -19.29 -21.53 1.65
N GLY A 291 -20.52 -21.95 1.97
CA GLY A 291 -21.36 -22.73 1.05
C GLY A 291 -21.82 -21.97 -0.20
N GLN A 292 -21.64 -20.64 -0.25
CA GLN A 292 -21.97 -19.80 -1.40
C GLN A 292 -20.73 -19.48 -2.25
N ALA A 293 -19.55 -19.91 -1.84
CA ALA A 293 -18.30 -19.60 -2.52
C ALA A 293 -18.06 -20.51 -3.72
N ASP A 294 -17.76 -19.92 -4.87
CA ASP A 294 -17.30 -20.64 -6.06
C ASP A 294 -15.82 -21.05 -5.92
N ILE A 295 -15.04 -20.18 -5.26
CA ILE A 295 -13.61 -20.38 -5.01
C ILE A 295 -13.33 -20.17 -3.52
N VAL A 296 -12.67 -21.13 -2.89
CA VAL A 296 -12.22 -21.01 -1.49
C VAL A 296 -10.71 -21.08 -1.43
N VAL A 297 -10.08 -19.97 -1.04
CA VAL A 297 -8.63 -19.87 -0.84
C VAL A 297 -8.33 -20.06 0.65
N ARG A 298 -7.58 -21.12 0.98
CA ARG A 298 -7.28 -21.50 2.36
C ARG A 298 -5.80 -21.63 2.65
N GLY A 299 -5.36 -21.04 3.74
CA GLY A 299 -4.01 -21.17 4.26
C GLY A 299 -4.03 -21.99 5.54
N LEU A 300 -3.69 -23.28 5.45
CA LEU A 300 -3.63 -24.17 6.61
C LEU A 300 -2.21 -24.29 7.13
N THR A 301 -2.02 -24.25 8.45
CA THR A 301 -0.68 -24.32 9.08
C THR A 301 0.09 -25.57 8.67
N ALA A 302 -0.60 -26.68 8.44
CA ALA A 302 -0.06 -27.98 8.07
C ALA A 302 0.53 -28.08 6.64
N HIS A 303 0.34 -27.07 5.79
CA HIS A 303 0.78 -27.10 4.39
C HIS A 303 1.61 -25.87 4.04
N GLU A 304 2.64 -26.07 3.21
CA GLU A 304 3.40 -24.98 2.60
C GLU A 304 2.54 -24.35 1.50
N GLY A 305 2.37 -23.02 1.52
CA GLY A 305 1.57 -22.29 0.54
C GLY A 305 0.06 -22.15 0.84
N ALA A 306 -0.66 -21.44 -0.02
CA ALA A 306 -2.12 -21.36 -0.01
C ALA A 306 -2.70 -22.47 -0.89
N LYS A 307 -3.76 -23.12 -0.39
CA LYS A 307 -4.54 -24.11 -1.14
C LYS A 307 -5.77 -23.43 -1.73
N ILE A 308 -5.98 -23.63 -3.02
CA ILE A 308 -7.17 -23.19 -3.71
C ILE A 308 -8.10 -24.39 -3.84
N GLN A 309 -9.28 -24.28 -3.24
CA GLN A 309 -10.36 -25.23 -3.44
C GLN A 309 -11.37 -24.64 -4.41
N PHE A 310 -11.63 -25.36 -5.48
CA PHE A 310 -12.62 -24.98 -6.49
C PHE A 310 -13.26 -26.25 -7.05
N ALA A 311 -14.59 -26.27 -7.16
CA ALA A 311 -15.37 -27.37 -7.74
C ALA A 311 -14.95 -28.79 -7.25
N GLY A 312 -14.60 -28.92 -5.96
CA GLY A 312 -14.16 -30.18 -5.35
C GLY A 312 -12.70 -30.58 -5.61
N ARG A 313 -11.92 -29.80 -6.36
CA ARG A 313 -10.48 -29.97 -6.57
C ARG A 313 -9.70 -29.07 -5.60
N THR A 314 -8.58 -29.57 -5.09
CA THR A 314 -7.64 -28.81 -4.26
C THR A 314 -6.32 -28.67 -5.02
N LEU A 315 -5.90 -27.44 -5.32
CA LEU A 315 -4.64 -27.12 -5.99
C LEU A 315 -3.76 -26.27 -5.07
N SER A 316 -2.44 -26.34 -5.24
CA SER A 316 -1.51 -25.37 -4.65
C SER A 316 -1.50 -24.09 -5.46
N PHE A 317 -1.42 -22.92 -4.82
CA PHE A 317 -1.29 -21.65 -5.52
C PHE A 317 0.01 -21.54 -6.33
N ASP A 318 1.11 -22.12 -5.85
CA ASP A 318 2.41 -22.02 -6.54
C ASP A 318 2.42 -22.76 -7.88
N ASP A 319 1.77 -23.93 -7.94
CA ASP A 319 1.57 -24.71 -9.17
C ASP A 319 0.67 -23.94 -10.17
N PHE A 320 -0.25 -23.13 -9.63
CA PHE A 320 -1.20 -22.36 -10.39
C PHE A 320 -0.58 -21.07 -10.97
N ALA A 321 0.17 -20.31 -10.17
CA ALA A 321 0.83 -19.06 -10.58
C ALA A 321 2.00 -19.28 -11.56
N SER A 322 2.76 -20.38 -11.42
CA SER A 322 3.89 -20.69 -12.31
C SER A 322 3.49 -21.01 -13.75
N SER A 323 2.20 -21.30 -14.01
CA SER A 323 1.67 -21.62 -15.34
C SER A 323 1.36 -20.39 -16.23
N GLY A 324 1.43 -19.17 -15.67
CA GLY A 324 0.92 -17.94 -16.30
C GLY A 324 1.89 -16.76 -16.40
N GLY A 325 3.21 -16.99 -16.34
CA GLY A 325 4.22 -15.93 -16.26
C GLY A 325 4.10 -14.79 -17.28
N GLY A 326 3.65 -13.63 -16.80
CA GLY A 326 3.72 -12.31 -17.45
C GLY A 326 3.98 -11.23 -16.39
N SER A 327 4.64 -10.12 -16.71
CA SER A 327 5.02 -9.12 -15.68
C SER A 327 3.82 -8.50 -14.93
N PRO A 328 3.97 -8.12 -13.65
CA PRO A 328 2.90 -7.50 -12.87
C PRO A 328 2.46 -6.15 -13.46
N PRO A 329 1.18 -5.75 -13.30
CA PRO A 329 0.70 -4.44 -13.72
C PRO A 329 1.36 -3.35 -12.86
N SER A 330 2.15 -2.48 -13.49
CA SER A 330 2.71 -1.29 -12.84
C SER A 330 1.56 -0.37 -12.41
N ALA A 331 1.52 0.01 -11.13
CA ALA A 331 0.58 1.00 -10.61
C ALA A 331 0.64 2.26 -11.49
N ARG A 332 -0.47 2.57 -12.17
CA ARG A 332 -0.55 3.79 -12.98
C ARG A 332 -0.50 4.99 -12.04
N ALA A 333 0.50 5.83 -12.27
CA ALA A 333 0.72 7.09 -11.58
C ALA A 333 -0.58 7.91 -11.54
N ASP A 334 -0.93 8.34 -10.33
CA ASP A 334 -2.08 9.16 -10.03
C ASP A 334 -2.03 10.48 -10.81
N GLY A 335 -3.16 10.83 -11.41
CA GLY A 335 -3.30 11.97 -12.31
C GLY A 335 -3.19 13.28 -11.56
N GLY A 336 -2.06 13.97 -11.72
CA GLY A 336 -1.86 15.33 -11.24
C GLY A 336 -2.92 16.30 -11.79
N VAL A 337 -3.80 16.76 -10.91
CA VAL A 337 -4.71 17.90 -11.13
C VAL A 337 -3.86 19.15 -11.30
N ASN A 338 -3.61 19.55 -12.56
CA ASN A 338 -2.93 20.80 -12.88
C ASN A 338 -3.95 21.93 -12.97
N GLY A 339 -4.22 22.59 -11.85
CA GLY A 339 -4.98 23.83 -11.77
C GLY A 339 -4.22 24.98 -12.41
N ARG A 340 -4.42 25.20 -13.72
CA ARG A 340 -3.87 26.35 -14.44
C ARG A 340 -4.78 27.57 -14.24
N ILE A 341 -4.36 28.45 -13.33
CA ILE A 341 -4.95 29.78 -13.11
C ILE A 341 -4.91 30.59 -14.42
N GLU A 342 -6.09 31.02 -14.84
CA GLU A 342 -6.32 31.97 -15.94
C GLU A 342 -5.59 33.29 -15.68
N ARG A 343 -4.75 33.71 -16.64
CA ARG A 343 -4.34 35.11 -16.78
C ARG A 343 -4.95 35.66 -18.06
N ASN A 344 -6.07 36.33 -17.87
CA ASN A 344 -6.73 37.19 -18.83
C ASN A 344 -5.76 38.32 -19.27
N LYS A 345 -5.44 38.39 -20.55
CA LYS A 345 -4.72 39.50 -21.17
C LYS A 345 -5.54 39.96 -22.36
N GLY A 346 -6.10 41.16 -22.26
CA GLY A 346 -6.99 41.76 -23.24
C GLY A 346 -6.33 42.01 -24.59
N GLU A 347 -7.15 41.94 -25.64
CA GLU A 347 -6.86 42.48 -26.96
C GLU A 347 -7.42 43.90 -27.10
N PRO A 348 -6.78 44.76 -27.91
CA PRO A 348 -7.25 46.10 -28.21
C PRO A 348 -8.17 46.14 -29.43
N ARG A 349 -9.14 47.06 -29.42
CA ARG A 349 -9.65 47.74 -30.60
C ARG A 349 -9.64 49.23 -30.36
#